data_AF-A0A916MRD0-F1
#
_entry.id   AF-A0A916MRD0-F1
#
_cell.length_a   1.000
_cell.length_b   1.000
_cell.length_c   1.000
_cell.angle_alpha   90.00
_cell.angle_beta   90.00
_cell.angle_gamma   90.00
#
_symmetry.space_group_name_H-M   'P 1'
#
loop_
_entity.id
_entity.type
_entity.pdbx_description
1 polymer ?
#
loop_
_entity_poly.entity_id
_entity_poly.type
_entity_poly.pdbx_seq_one_letter_code
_entity_poly.pdbx_strand_id
1 'polypeptide(L)'
;MKRAPIFGISFKNGLKKALDSNVSFNKAMYQRPDWNVIQEHAIVGTLLAHTSSSDSLVEFEAWQILDATTETFYIHAIFDKLTAVLIHLDGATMDHSPEEKSLIAIHGSKIKGSHYTKHFRLDGKFSIEIAEDIMDLYLPLDDLTEEFLQNIR
;
A
#
# COMPACT_ATOMS: atom_id res chain seq x y z
N MET A 1 -21.41 16.43 10.56
CA MET A 1 -20.39 15.36 10.44
C MET A 1 -19.41 15.77 9.35
N LYS A 2 -18.23 16.30 9.70
CA LYS A 2 -17.23 16.73 8.72
C LYS A 2 -16.31 15.53 8.46
N ARG A 3 -16.42 14.92 7.28
CA ARG A 3 -15.55 13.81 6.86
C ARG A 3 -14.13 14.36 6.68
N ALA A 4 -13.14 13.74 7.32
CA ALA A 4 -11.75 14.01 7.01
C ALA A 4 -11.48 13.64 5.54
N PRO A 5 -10.61 14.36 4.81
CA PRO A 5 -10.38 14.05 3.41
C PRO A 5 -9.65 12.72 3.28
N ILE A 6 -10.17 11.84 2.42
CA ILE A 6 -9.44 10.71 1.86
C ILE A 6 -8.33 11.32 1.00
N PHE A 7 -7.07 11.10 1.37
CA PHE A 7 -5.91 11.59 0.60
C PHE A 7 -5.27 10.41 -0.14
N GLY A 8 -5.90 9.90 -1.18
CA GLY A 8 -5.33 8.80 -1.94
C GLY A 8 -5.86 8.64 -3.35
N ILE A 9 -4.95 8.30 -4.27
CA ILE A 9 -5.30 7.76 -5.58
C ILE A 9 -5.33 6.23 -5.46
N SER A 10 -6.43 5.59 -5.88
CA SER A 10 -6.50 4.12 -5.84
C SER A 10 -5.40 3.46 -6.64
N PHE A 11 -5.12 2.20 -6.32
CA PHE A 11 -4.15 1.36 -7.03
C PHE A 11 -4.32 1.45 -8.55
N LYS A 12 -5.53 1.15 -9.07
CA LYS A 12 -5.84 1.19 -10.50
C LYS A 12 -5.57 2.56 -11.12
N ASN A 13 -5.94 3.64 -10.43
CA ASN A 13 -5.74 4.98 -10.95
C ASN A 13 -4.27 5.41 -10.89
N GLY A 14 -3.54 5.03 -9.85
CA GLY A 14 -2.11 5.28 -9.67
C GLY A 14 -1.29 4.55 -10.72
N LEU A 15 -1.57 3.25 -10.88
CA LEU A 15 -0.94 2.39 -11.88
C LEU A 15 -1.23 2.89 -13.30
N LYS A 16 -2.49 3.18 -13.62
CA LYS A 16 -2.85 3.74 -14.93
C LYS A 16 -2.08 5.03 -15.24
N LYS A 17 -2.04 5.98 -14.31
CA LYS A 17 -1.26 7.22 -14.49
C LYS A 17 0.23 6.95 -14.68
N ALA A 18 0.78 6.01 -13.91
CA ALA A 18 2.20 5.66 -13.96
C ALA A 18 2.58 4.90 -15.25
N LEU A 19 1.66 4.14 -15.83
CA LEU A 19 1.81 3.48 -17.14
C LEU A 19 1.66 4.48 -18.29
N ASP A 20 0.66 5.34 -18.23
CA ASP A 20 0.31 6.30 -19.30
C ASP A 20 1.30 7.48 -19.40
N SER A 21 2.13 7.69 -18.38
CA SER A 21 3.01 8.85 -18.32
C SER A 21 4.35 8.56 -17.64
N ASN A 22 5.37 9.34 -17.98
CA ASN A 22 6.59 9.43 -17.16
C ASN A 22 6.39 10.32 -15.93
N VAL A 23 5.13 10.59 -15.53
CA VAL A 23 4.85 11.42 -14.34
C VAL A 23 5.21 10.62 -13.09
N SER A 24 5.94 11.33 -12.23
CA SER A 24 6.62 10.87 -11.04
C SER A 24 5.66 10.52 -9.89
N PHE A 25 6.23 9.71 -8.99
CA PHE A 25 5.81 9.40 -7.62
C PHE A 25 4.41 9.88 -7.20
N ASN A 26 3.44 8.96 -7.23
CA ASN A 26 2.15 9.16 -6.58
C ASN A 26 2.19 8.56 -5.19
N LYS A 27 1.64 9.30 -4.21
CA LYS A 27 1.52 8.86 -2.84
C LYS A 27 0.08 8.92 -2.40
N ALA A 28 -0.38 7.86 -1.75
CA ALA A 28 -1.72 7.71 -1.26
C ALA A 28 -1.70 7.21 0.17
N MET A 29 -2.58 7.73 1.01
CA MET A 29 -2.69 7.34 2.40
C MET A 29 -4.17 7.18 2.77
N TYR A 30 -4.48 6.04 3.37
CA TYR A 30 -5.82 5.63 3.74
C TYR A 30 -5.87 5.35 5.24
N GLN A 31 -6.84 5.97 5.89
CA GLN A 31 -7.08 5.89 7.32
C GLN A 31 -8.57 5.97 7.58
N ARG A 32 -9.03 5.21 8.57
CA ARG A 32 -10.41 5.31 9.02
C ARG A 32 -10.68 6.63 9.74
N PRO A 33 -11.75 7.37 9.38
CA PRO A 33 -12.09 8.62 10.06
C PRO A 33 -12.64 8.43 11.47
N ASP A 34 -13.16 7.24 11.79
CA ASP A 34 -13.71 6.85 13.08
C ASP A 34 -12.72 6.08 13.97
N TRP A 35 -11.44 6.02 13.58
CA TRP A 35 -10.38 5.33 14.30
C TRP A 35 -10.44 5.51 15.82
N ASN A 36 -10.49 6.77 16.28
CA ASN A 36 -10.42 7.08 17.72
C ASN A 36 -11.60 6.49 18.52
N VAL A 37 -12.72 6.22 17.84
CA VAL A 37 -13.93 5.65 18.45
C VAL A 37 -13.84 4.13 18.55
N ILE A 38 -13.19 3.48 17.58
CA ILE A 38 -13.19 2.01 17.45
C ILE A 38 -11.90 1.36 17.94
N GLN A 39 -10.80 2.10 18.11
CA GLN A 39 -9.50 1.57 18.55
C GLN A 39 -9.56 0.85 19.91
N GLU A 40 -10.56 1.15 20.75
CA GLU A 40 -10.77 0.46 22.03
C GLU A 40 -11.46 -0.91 21.87
N HIS A 41 -11.96 -1.22 20.68
CA HIS A 41 -12.81 -2.38 20.39
C HIS A 41 -12.36 -3.20 19.17
N ALA A 42 -11.45 -2.68 18.35
CA ALA A 42 -10.96 -3.30 17.13
C ALA A 42 -9.52 -2.88 16.83
N ILE A 43 -8.82 -3.67 16.03
CA ILE A 43 -7.51 -3.29 15.46
C ILE A 43 -7.77 -2.27 14.36
N VAL A 44 -6.97 -1.21 14.36
CA VAL A 44 -7.04 -0.16 13.35
C VAL A 44 -5.66 0.10 12.76
N GLY A 45 -5.62 0.67 11.57
CA GLY A 45 -4.35 0.88 10.89
C GLY A 45 -4.38 1.92 9.77
N THR A 46 -3.19 2.21 9.29
CA THR A 46 -2.97 3.14 8.17
C THR A 46 -2.44 2.33 7.00
N LEU A 47 -3.01 2.52 5.82
CA LEU A 47 -2.42 2.03 4.58
C LEU A 47 -1.73 3.20 3.88
N LEU A 48 -0.42 3.11 3.73
CA LEU A 48 0.39 4.03 2.93
C LEU A 48 0.78 3.32 1.63
N ALA A 49 0.54 3.95 0.50
CA ALA A 49 0.88 3.42 -0.81
C ALA A 49 1.67 4.43 -1.64
N HIS A 50 2.71 3.94 -2.32
CA HIS A 50 3.56 4.69 -3.21
C HIS A 50 3.56 4.03 -4.59
N THR A 51 3.48 4.84 -5.64
CA THR A 51 3.64 4.39 -7.02
C THR A 51 4.72 5.24 -7.66
N SER A 52 5.82 4.64 -8.06
CA SER A 52 6.90 5.30 -8.77
C SER A 52 6.99 4.78 -10.21
N SER A 53 7.50 5.60 -11.11
CA SER A 53 7.52 5.32 -12.54
C SER A 53 8.88 5.70 -13.09
N SER A 54 9.48 4.79 -13.86
CA SER A 54 10.75 4.96 -14.59
C SER A 54 10.50 4.76 -16.10
N ASP A 55 11.54 4.77 -16.93
CA ASP A 55 11.36 4.63 -18.38
C ASP A 55 10.72 3.30 -18.80
N SER A 56 11.06 2.21 -18.13
CA SER A 56 10.60 0.86 -18.49
C SER A 56 9.69 0.21 -17.45
N LEU A 57 9.71 0.68 -16.21
CA LEU A 57 9.04 0.01 -15.08
C LEU A 57 8.14 0.96 -14.30
N VAL A 58 7.07 0.42 -13.75
CA VAL A 58 6.28 1.03 -12.67
C VAL A 58 6.50 0.20 -11.42
N GLU A 59 6.91 0.84 -10.33
CA GLU A 59 7.05 0.21 -9.02
C GLU A 59 5.90 0.68 -8.13
N PHE A 60 5.33 -0.26 -7.40
CA PHE A 60 4.27 -0.03 -6.44
C PHE A 60 4.69 -0.60 -5.08
N GLU A 61 4.52 0.18 -4.03
CA GLU A 61 4.84 -0.21 -2.66
C GLU A 61 3.67 0.15 -1.75
N ALA A 62 3.27 -0.78 -0.87
CA ALA A 62 2.25 -0.54 0.14
C ALA A 62 2.73 -0.98 1.52
N TRP A 63 2.40 -0.19 2.55
CA TRP A 63 2.59 -0.51 3.96
C TRP A 63 1.25 -0.43 4.67
N GLN A 64 0.89 -1.48 5.39
CA GLN A 64 -0.23 -1.46 6.33
C GLN A 64 0.31 -1.53 7.75
N ILE A 65 0.07 -0.45 8.49
CA ILE A 65 0.63 -0.22 9.82
C ILE A 65 -0.50 -0.35 10.83
N LEU A 66 -0.41 -1.38 11.67
CA LEU A 66 -1.38 -1.65 12.71
C LEU A 66 -1.04 -0.86 13.98
N ASP A 67 -2.05 -0.48 14.73
CA ASP A 67 -1.91 0.22 16.01
C ASP A 67 -1.51 -0.72 17.15
N ALA A 68 -2.05 -1.93 17.14
CA ALA A 68 -1.93 -2.90 18.23
C ALA A 68 -0.58 -3.65 18.28
N THR A 69 0.18 -3.71 17.18
CA THR A 69 1.39 -4.56 17.05
C THR A 69 2.52 -3.80 16.40
N THR A 70 3.80 -4.02 16.76
CA THR A 70 4.95 -3.38 16.06
C THR A 70 5.05 -3.75 14.58
N GLU A 71 4.48 -4.90 14.22
CA GLU A 71 4.48 -5.44 12.87
C GLU A 71 3.77 -4.51 11.86
N THR A 72 4.39 -4.37 10.70
CA THR A 72 3.90 -3.67 9.52
C THR A 72 3.95 -4.60 8.33
N PHE A 73 2.83 -4.72 7.64
CA PHE A 73 2.71 -5.52 6.42
C PHE A 73 3.15 -4.69 5.24
N TYR A 74 3.96 -5.28 4.37
CA TYR A 74 4.54 -4.62 3.22
C TYR A 74 4.33 -5.43 1.95
N ILE A 75 3.97 -4.76 0.86
CA ILE A 75 3.92 -5.32 -0.48
C ILE A 75 4.75 -4.47 -1.43
N HIS A 76 5.46 -5.12 -2.35
CA HIS A 76 6.15 -4.51 -3.47
C HIS A 76 5.78 -5.19 -4.77
N ALA A 77 5.32 -4.42 -5.76
CA ALA A 77 5.01 -4.89 -7.10
C ALA A 77 5.78 -4.11 -8.15
N ILE A 78 6.21 -4.77 -9.21
CA ILE A 78 6.84 -4.13 -10.37
C ILE A 78 6.08 -4.56 -11.62
N PHE A 79 5.73 -3.58 -12.44
CA PHE A 79 5.07 -3.75 -13.72
C PHE A 79 5.98 -3.31 -14.86
N ASP A 80 6.01 -4.10 -15.93
CA ASP A 80 6.65 -3.73 -17.19
C ASP A 80 5.74 -2.78 -17.96
N LYS A 81 6.24 -1.59 -18.32
CA LYS A 81 5.43 -0.57 -19.01
C LYS A 81 5.05 -0.95 -20.43
N LEU A 82 5.95 -1.64 -21.14
CA LEU A 82 5.73 -1.97 -22.55
C LEU A 82 4.59 -2.97 -22.72
N THR A 83 4.52 -3.93 -21.80
CA THR A 83 3.54 -5.02 -21.84
C THR A 83 2.39 -4.84 -20.85
N ALA A 84 2.49 -3.88 -19.94
CA ALA A 84 1.53 -3.61 -18.87
C ALA A 84 1.23 -4.85 -18.00
N VAL A 85 2.22 -5.72 -17.81
CA VAL A 85 2.10 -6.94 -16.99
C VAL A 85 2.90 -6.80 -15.70
N LEU A 86 2.40 -7.46 -14.65
CA LEU A 86 3.16 -7.66 -13.42
C LEU A 86 4.34 -8.57 -13.72
N ILE A 87 5.55 -8.15 -13.32
CA ILE A 87 6.79 -8.93 -13.49
C ILE A 87 7.39 -9.42 -12.17
N HIS A 88 7.02 -8.76 -11.07
CA HIS A 88 7.50 -9.07 -9.73
C HIS A 88 6.45 -8.66 -8.71
N LEU A 89 6.20 -9.51 -7.72
CA LEU A 89 5.41 -9.20 -6.53
C LEU A 89 6.02 -9.89 -5.33
N ASP A 90 6.29 -9.17 -4.26
CA ASP A 90 6.65 -9.75 -2.98
C ASP A 90 5.90 -9.11 -1.82
N GLY A 91 5.81 -9.88 -0.73
CA GLY A 91 5.23 -9.45 0.51
C GLY A 91 6.10 -9.84 1.69
N ALA A 92 6.20 -8.94 2.64
CA ALA A 92 7.03 -9.07 3.82
C ALA A 92 6.35 -8.43 5.03
N THR A 93 6.87 -8.71 6.22
CA THR A 93 6.63 -7.90 7.41
C THR A 93 7.92 -7.30 7.93
N MET A 94 7.79 -6.21 8.69
CA MET A 94 8.88 -5.54 9.39
C MET A 94 8.33 -4.89 10.65
N ASP A 95 9.18 -4.68 11.64
CA ASP A 95 8.82 -3.97 12.87
C ASP A 95 9.12 -2.48 12.74
N HIS A 96 8.14 -1.66 13.18
CA HIS A 96 8.30 -0.23 13.36
C HIS A 96 8.04 0.19 14.81
N SER A 97 8.89 1.08 15.33
CA SER A 97 8.65 1.72 16.64
C SER A 97 7.43 2.64 16.60
N PRO A 98 6.82 2.99 17.75
CA PRO A 98 5.72 3.95 17.79
C PRO A 98 6.04 5.31 17.14
N GLU A 99 7.28 5.78 17.28
CA GLU A 99 7.76 7.01 16.66
C GLU A 99 7.84 6.88 15.13
N GLU A 100 8.39 5.77 14.64
CA GLU A 100 8.45 5.50 13.20
C GLU A 100 7.05 5.42 12.60
N LYS A 101 6.14 4.69 13.25
CA LYS A 101 4.74 4.63 12.83
C LYS A 101 4.09 6.01 12.78
N SER A 102 4.37 6.86 13.77
CA SER A 102 3.86 8.23 13.80
C SER A 102 4.41 9.06 12.64
N LEU A 103 5.70 8.91 12.30
CA LEU A 103 6.30 9.57 11.15
C LEU A 103 5.70 9.09 9.83
N ILE A 104 5.42 7.79 9.71
CA ILE A 104 4.75 7.24 8.53
C ILE A 104 3.31 7.76 8.47
N ALA A 105 2.55 7.74 9.55
CA ALA A 105 1.15 8.19 9.55
C ALA A 105 1.00 9.70 9.30
N ILE A 106 1.89 10.54 9.84
CA ILE A 106 1.79 12.01 9.73
C ILE A 106 2.39 12.51 8.42
N HIS A 107 3.55 11.99 8.04
CA HIS A 107 4.31 12.51 6.90
C HIS A 107 4.24 11.60 5.69
N GLY A 108 3.64 10.40 5.81
CA GLY A 108 3.67 9.34 4.80
C GLY A 108 5.10 8.95 4.40
N SER A 109 6.03 9.05 5.33
CA SER A 109 7.44 8.76 5.07
C SER A 109 7.64 7.27 4.82
N LYS A 110 8.47 6.90 3.84
CA LYS A 110 8.94 5.53 3.69
C LYS A 110 10.02 5.25 4.72
N ILE A 111 9.74 4.36 5.67
CA ILE A 111 10.70 3.88 6.68
C ILE A 111 10.87 2.38 6.47
N LYS A 112 12.11 1.89 6.53
CA LYS A 112 12.45 0.48 6.21
C LYS A 112 12.22 -0.50 7.38
N GLY A 113 11.94 0.01 8.58
CA GLY A 113 11.76 -0.77 9.79
C GLY A 113 12.95 -1.65 10.16
N SER A 114 12.69 -2.59 11.07
CA SER A 114 13.60 -3.64 11.53
C SER A 114 12.99 -5.03 11.35
N HIS A 115 13.74 -6.11 11.60
CA HIS A 115 13.26 -7.51 11.51
C HIS A 115 12.51 -7.87 10.20
N TYR A 116 13.03 -7.40 9.07
CA TYR A 116 12.42 -7.68 7.76
C TYR A 116 12.33 -9.20 7.49
N THR A 117 11.09 -9.68 7.32
CA THR A 117 10.79 -11.10 7.06
C THR A 117 9.98 -11.21 5.78
N LYS A 118 10.56 -11.81 4.73
CA LYS A 118 9.88 -12.04 3.45
C LYS A 118 8.99 -13.28 3.55
N HIS A 119 7.70 -13.12 3.25
CA HIS A 119 6.72 -14.21 3.33
C HIS A 119 6.49 -14.89 1.99
N PHE A 120 6.48 -14.11 0.91
CA PHE A 120 6.35 -14.66 -0.44
C PHE A 120 7.08 -13.81 -1.47
N ARG A 121 7.33 -14.41 -2.64
CA ARG A 121 7.87 -13.77 -3.82
C ARG A 121 7.35 -14.49 -5.06
N LEU A 122 6.81 -13.73 -5.99
CA LEU A 122 6.34 -14.18 -7.30
C LEU A 122 7.08 -13.38 -8.37
N ASP A 123 7.88 -14.08 -9.17
CA ASP A 123 8.50 -13.52 -10.37
C ASP A 123 7.94 -14.24 -11.59
N GLY A 124 7.69 -13.51 -12.67
CA GLY A 124 7.05 -14.05 -13.86
C GLY A 124 6.08 -13.03 -14.45
N LYS A 125 5.40 -13.38 -15.53
CA LYS A 125 4.45 -12.46 -16.20
C LYS A 125 3.03 -12.79 -15.78
N PHE A 126 2.41 -11.89 -15.05
CA PHE A 126 1.04 -12.04 -14.57
C PHE A 126 0.19 -10.83 -14.94
N SER A 127 -1.12 -11.02 -14.97
CA SER A 127 -2.04 -9.92 -15.14
C SER A 127 -2.09 -9.06 -13.87
N ILE A 128 -2.60 -7.83 -13.99
CA ILE A 128 -2.67 -6.89 -12.86
C ILE A 128 -3.63 -7.42 -11.78
N GLU A 129 -4.68 -8.14 -12.17
CA GLU A 129 -5.69 -8.71 -11.27
C GLU A 129 -5.05 -9.68 -10.27
N ILE A 130 -4.00 -10.41 -10.65
CA ILE A 130 -3.27 -11.30 -9.72
C ILE A 130 -2.61 -10.49 -8.60
N ALA A 131 -2.12 -9.28 -8.88
CA ALA A 131 -1.58 -8.41 -7.84
C ALA A 131 -2.69 -7.92 -6.89
N GLU A 132 -3.87 -7.60 -7.43
CA GLU A 132 -5.05 -7.18 -6.65
C GLU A 132 -5.50 -8.29 -5.70
N ASP A 133 -5.68 -9.51 -6.23
CA ASP A 133 -6.09 -10.68 -5.45
C ASP A 133 -5.10 -10.99 -4.32
N ILE A 134 -3.80 -10.89 -4.61
CA ILE A 134 -2.77 -11.16 -3.58
C ILE A 134 -2.71 -10.04 -2.55
N MET A 135 -2.87 -8.77 -2.94
CA MET A 135 -2.95 -7.65 -2.01
C MET A 135 -4.15 -7.81 -1.06
N ASP A 136 -5.31 -8.18 -1.61
CA ASP A 136 -6.55 -8.44 -0.87
C ASP A 136 -6.39 -9.60 0.13
N LEU A 137 -5.72 -10.68 -0.27
CA LEU A 137 -5.49 -11.84 0.60
C LEU A 137 -4.42 -11.62 1.67
N TYR A 138 -3.44 -10.74 1.43
CA TYR A 138 -2.26 -10.60 2.29
C TYR A 138 -2.34 -9.44 3.28
N LEU A 139 -2.97 -8.32 2.91
CA LEU A 139 -3.03 -7.13 3.76
C LEU A 139 -4.16 -7.27 4.80
N PRO A 140 -3.86 -7.28 6.12
CA PRO A 140 -4.81 -7.65 7.17
C PRO A 140 -6.01 -6.71 7.43
N LEU A 141 -6.05 -5.47 6.94
CA LEU A 141 -7.24 -4.60 7.09
C LEU A 141 -7.99 -4.47 5.77
N ASP A 142 -8.95 -5.36 5.57
CA ASP A 142 -9.77 -5.49 4.36
C ASP A 142 -10.42 -4.17 3.94
N ASP A 143 -10.91 -3.36 4.89
CA ASP A 143 -11.60 -2.11 4.59
C ASP A 143 -10.68 -1.07 3.93
N LEU A 144 -9.45 -0.94 4.41
CA LEU A 144 -8.45 -0.06 3.82
C LEU A 144 -7.92 -0.62 2.50
N THR A 145 -7.73 -1.94 2.43
CA THR A 145 -7.28 -2.61 1.21
C THR A 145 -8.32 -2.46 0.09
N GLU A 146 -9.60 -2.69 0.40
CA GLU A 146 -10.72 -2.51 -0.53
C GLU A 146 -10.82 -1.06 -1.00
N GLU A 147 -10.78 -0.09 -0.07
CA GLU A 147 -10.81 1.34 -0.42
C GLU A 147 -9.65 1.71 -1.35
N PHE A 148 -8.45 1.20 -1.06
CA PHE A 148 -7.26 1.41 -1.86
C PHE A 148 -7.36 0.78 -3.26
N LEU A 149 -7.87 -0.44 -3.38
CA LEU A 149 -7.97 -1.15 -4.66
C LEU A 149 -9.10 -0.60 -5.54
N GLN A 150 -10.29 -0.38 -4.95
CA GLN A 150 -11.52 -0.12 -5.70
C GLN A 150 -11.83 1.37 -5.91
N ASN A 151 -11.33 2.28 -5.05
CA ASN A 151 -11.78 3.68 -5.00
C ASN A 151 -13.32 3.76 -4.90
N ILE A 152 -13.87 3.46 -3.71
CA ILE A 152 -15.29 3.69 -3.45
C ILE A 152 -15.53 5.21 -3.51
N ARG A 153 -16.18 5.69 -4.58
CA ARG A 153 -16.60 7.09 -4.75
C ARG A 153 -17.90 7.35 -4.00
#